data_AF-A0A920PV64-F1
#
_entry.id   AF-A0A920PV64-F1
#
_cell.length_a   1.000
_cell.length_b   1.000
_cell.length_c   1.000
_cell.angle_alpha   90.00
_cell.angle_beta   90.00
_cell.angle_gamma   90.00
#
_symmetry.space_group_name_H-M   'P 1'
#
loop_
_entity.id
_entity.type
_entity.pdbx_description
1 polymer ?
#
loop_
_entity_poly.entity_id
_entity_poly.type
_entity_poly.pdbx_seq_one_letter_code
_entity_poly.pdbx_strand_id
1 'polypeptide(L)'
;MFDIYLSILIPTQIDVGQAWHDGKVGVAQEHLATEITLEQMNRLRSQIVPRSKLGFRVAVTSVEGDPHFIGARMVADFFLSDGWDVDFLGASTPGPDLVELVRRRNVDLVAISTTTADCLPRLEWTVGSLATLANPPKILLGGNAAASMVNLAVDIGADGIALNLQDAVLEGRRLVGIANEPVSLSDHLKSLGRKVQEIRRDLGWNQQQLADSADLDRTYISAVEHGKQNLTLGAVVKLADALGVELVQLLSKSDRR
;
A
#
# COMPACT_ATOMS: atom_id res chain seq x y z
N MET A 1 -4.33 3.97 -11.02
CA MET A 1 -2.88 4.17 -10.78
C MET A 1 -2.32 3.06 -9.90
N PHE A 2 -2.78 2.89 -8.65
CA PHE A 2 -2.29 1.82 -7.77
C PHE A 2 -2.47 0.40 -8.34
N ASP A 3 -3.49 0.21 -9.17
CA ASP A 3 -3.73 -1.00 -9.96
C ASP A 3 -2.51 -1.44 -10.78
N ILE A 4 -1.77 -0.51 -11.38
CA ILE A 4 -0.59 -0.84 -12.20
C ILE A 4 0.53 -1.39 -11.30
N TYR A 5 0.70 -0.84 -10.10
CA TYR A 5 1.68 -1.34 -9.15
C TYR A 5 1.34 -2.77 -8.70
N LEU A 6 0.08 -2.99 -8.32
CA LEU A 6 -0.38 -4.24 -7.71
C LEU A 6 -0.56 -5.38 -8.74
N SER A 7 -1.16 -5.08 -9.90
CA SER A 7 -1.54 -6.10 -10.88
C SER A 7 -0.51 -6.28 -12.01
N ILE A 8 0.46 -5.38 -12.16
CA ILE A 8 1.46 -5.45 -13.23
C ILE A 8 2.88 -5.45 -12.67
N LEU A 9 3.29 -4.36 -12.00
CA LEU A 9 4.69 -4.18 -11.63
C LEU A 9 5.15 -5.23 -10.60
N ILE A 10 4.38 -5.44 -9.52
CA ILE A 10 4.74 -6.44 -8.49
C ILE A 10 4.82 -7.86 -9.10
N PRO A 11 3.79 -8.38 -9.80
CA PRO A 11 3.86 -9.70 -10.42
C PRO A 11 5.05 -9.83 -11.39
N THR A 12 5.29 -8.81 -12.23
CA THR A 12 6.40 -8.83 -13.19
C THR A 12 7.76 -8.94 -12.48
N GLN A 13 7.96 -8.20 -11.39
CA GLN A 13 9.21 -8.25 -10.62
C GLN A 13 9.43 -9.60 -9.96
N ILE A 14 8.36 -10.22 -9.44
CA ILE A 14 8.41 -11.58 -8.90
C ILE A 14 8.77 -12.59 -10.00
N ASP A 15 8.12 -12.50 -11.16
CA ASP A 15 8.37 -13.40 -12.29
C ASP A 15 9.80 -13.28 -12.83
N VAL A 16 10.32 -12.05 -12.95
CA VAL A 16 11.72 -11.80 -13.36
C VAL A 16 12.69 -12.37 -12.33
N GLY A 17 12.44 -12.13 -11.04
CA GLY A 17 13.27 -12.68 -9.96
C GLY A 17 13.29 -14.21 -9.96
N GLN A 18 12.12 -14.84 -10.16
CA GLN A 18 12.02 -16.29 -10.27
C GLN A 18 12.70 -16.83 -11.53
N ALA A 19 12.54 -16.16 -12.68
CA ALA A 19 13.21 -16.56 -13.92
C ALA A 19 14.74 -16.45 -13.80
N TRP A 20 15.25 -15.45 -13.09
CA TRP A 20 16.68 -15.32 -12.79
C TRP A 20 17.14 -16.45 -11.86
N HIS A 21 16.39 -16.71 -10.78
CA HIS A 21 16.68 -17.81 -9.85
C HIS A 21 16.72 -19.17 -10.55
N ASP A 22 15.79 -19.41 -11.48
CA ASP A 22 15.71 -20.62 -12.31
C ASP A 22 16.78 -20.69 -13.41
N GLY A 23 17.61 -19.64 -13.59
CA GLY A 23 18.61 -19.54 -14.65
C GLY A 23 18.04 -19.35 -16.06
N LYS A 24 16.76 -19.00 -16.19
CA LYS A 24 16.08 -18.72 -17.47
C LYS A 24 16.48 -17.37 -18.05
N VAL A 25 16.86 -16.42 -17.18
CA VAL A 25 17.41 -15.12 -17.58
C VAL A 25 18.70 -14.83 -16.81
N GLY A 26 19.62 -14.10 -17.43
CA GLY A 26 20.87 -13.66 -16.80
C GLY A 26 20.71 -12.34 -16.03
N VAL A 27 21.74 -11.99 -15.25
CA VAL A 27 21.80 -10.72 -14.48
C VAL A 27 21.57 -9.49 -15.37
N ALA A 28 22.13 -9.48 -16.59
CA ALA A 28 21.94 -8.36 -17.51
C ALA A 28 20.47 -8.15 -17.93
N GLN A 29 19.69 -9.24 -18.04
CA GLN A 29 18.27 -9.16 -18.38
C GLN A 29 17.43 -8.73 -17.17
N GLU A 30 17.79 -9.16 -15.96
CA GLU A 30 17.17 -8.69 -14.74
C GLU A 30 17.41 -7.18 -14.56
N HIS A 31 18.65 -6.70 -14.68
CA HIS A 31 18.96 -5.26 -14.65
C HIS A 31 18.16 -4.47 -15.69
N LEU A 32 18.06 -4.97 -16.93
CA LEU A 32 17.26 -4.32 -17.98
C LEU A 32 15.77 -4.23 -17.59
N ALA A 33 15.20 -5.31 -17.03
CA ALA A 33 13.82 -5.32 -16.58
C ALA A 33 13.58 -4.35 -15.42
N THR A 34 14.53 -4.27 -14.49
CA THR A 34 14.52 -3.34 -13.36
C THR A 34 14.57 -1.88 -13.84
N GLU A 35 15.44 -1.54 -14.79
CA GLU A 35 15.52 -0.19 -15.37
C GLU A 35 14.24 0.21 -16.12
N ILE A 36 13.67 -0.69 -16.92
CA ILE A 36 12.37 -0.45 -17.58
C ILE A 36 11.28 -0.18 -16.54
N THR A 37 11.26 -0.95 -15.46
CA THR A 37 10.30 -0.78 -14.37
C THR A 37 10.47 0.58 -13.70
N LEU A 38 11.71 1.00 -13.41
CA LEU A 38 12.00 2.32 -12.84
C LEU A 38 11.55 3.46 -13.74
N GLU A 39 11.74 3.34 -15.05
CA GLU A 39 11.25 4.33 -16.01
C GLU A 39 9.72 4.48 -15.94
N GLN A 40 8.99 3.37 -15.91
CA GLN A 40 7.53 3.41 -15.79
C GLN A 40 7.09 3.98 -14.43
N MET A 41 7.75 3.59 -13.34
CA MET A 41 7.47 4.13 -12.00
C MET A 41 7.69 5.64 -11.94
N ASN A 42 8.73 6.17 -12.58
CA ASN A 42 8.98 7.61 -12.64
C ASN A 42 7.88 8.36 -13.42
N ARG A 43 7.40 7.78 -14.52
CA ARG A 43 6.24 8.31 -15.27
C ARG A 43 4.98 8.29 -14.41
N LEU A 44 4.70 7.19 -13.71
CA LEU A 44 3.54 7.05 -12.81
C LEU A 44 3.60 8.04 -11.66
N ARG A 45 4.78 8.22 -11.03
CA ARG A 45 4.98 9.17 -9.94
C ARG A 45 4.64 10.60 -10.36
N SER A 46 4.98 11.00 -11.57
CA SER A 46 4.65 12.36 -12.08
C SER A 46 3.15 12.63 -12.20
N GLN A 47 2.33 11.58 -12.25
CA GLN A 47 0.87 11.66 -12.33
C GLN A 47 0.19 11.54 -10.96
N ILE A 48 0.94 11.24 -9.89
CA ILE A 48 0.39 11.16 -8.53
C ILE A 48 -0.11 12.55 -8.15
N VAL A 49 -1.40 12.63 -7.80
CA VAL A 49 -1.99 13.78 -7.13
C VAL A 49 -2.12 13.40 -5.65
N PRO A 50 -1.24 13.89 -4.77
CA PRO A 50 -1.32 13.61 -3.35
C PRO A 50 -2.66 14.02 -2.76
N ARG A 51 -3.09 13.32 -1.71
CA ARG A 51 -4.12 13.83 -0.80
C ARG A 51 -3.61 15.10 -0.10
N SER A 52 -4.48 15.74 0.68
CA SER A 52 -4.09 16.86 1.54
C SER A 52 -2.83 16.53 2.34
N LYS A 53 -1.90 17.49 2.40
CA LYS A 53 -0.65 17.31 3.14
C LYS A 53 -0.93 16.96 4.59
N LEU A 54 -0.28 15.91 5.07
CA LEU A 54 -0.39 15.45 6.46
C LEU A 54 0.54 16.22 7.40
N GLY A 55 1.60 16.84 6.86
CA GLY A 55 2.62 17.53 7.65
C GLY A 55 3.68 16.60 8.26
N PHE A 56 3.69 15.32 7.87
CA PHE A 56 4.67 14.33 8.30
C PHE A 56 5.63 13.96 7.17
N ARG A 57 6.87 13.66 7.54
CA ARG A 57 7.95 13.25 6.64
C ARG A 57 8.35 11.80 6.85
N VAL A 58 8.49 11.08 5.75
CA VAL A 58 9.03 9.72 5.73
C VAL A 58 10.31 9.63 4.91
N ALA A 59 11.33 8.99 5.46
CA ALA A 59 12.50 8.54 4.72
C ALA A 59 12.33 7.05 4.36
N VAL A 60 12.53 6.69 3.09
CA VAL A 60 12.32 5.31 2.60
C VAL A 60 13.58 4.80 1.92
N THR A 61 14.07 3.63 2.34
CA THR A 61 15.28 3.01 1.78
C THR A 61 15.32 1.50 1.99
N SER A 62 16.26 0.79 1.36
CA SER A 62 16.67 -0.54 1.84
C SER A 62 17.86 -0.42 2.79
N VAL A 63 17.97 -1.39 3.70
CA VAL A 63 19.08 -1.48 4.64
C VAL A 63 20.43 -1.57 3.93
N GLU A 64 21.48 -1.05 4.56
CA GLU A 64 22.86 -1.16 4.08
C GLU A 64 23.24 -2.60 3.70
N GLY A 65 23.78 -2.76 2.49
CA GLY A 65 24.14 -4.05 1.90
C GLY A 65 23.00 -4.75 1.16
N ASP A 66 21.77 -4.24 1.22
CA ASP A 66 20.64 -4.79 0.45
C ASP A 66 20.39 -3.97 -0.83
N PRO A 67 20.70 -4.51 -2.02
CA PRO A 67 20.47 -3.81 -3.28
C PRO A 67 19.00 -3.80 -3.71
N HIS A 68 18.09 -4.52 -3.04
CA HIS A 68 16.70 -4.65 -3.48
C HIS A 68 15.85 -3.48 -2.99
N PHE A 69 15.60 -2.51 -3.87
CA PHE A 69 14.90 -1.26 -3.51
C PHE A 69 13.60 -1.00 -4.25
N ILE A 70 13.23 -1.81 -5.25
CA ILE A 70 12.03 -1.58 -6.06
C ILE A 70 10.76 -1.56 -5.19
N GLY A 71 10.62 -2.51 -4.26
CA GLY A 71 9.52 -2.51 -3.28
C GLY A 71 9.51 -1.24 -2.42
N ALA A 72 10.66 -0.80 -1.90
CA ALA A 72 10.78 0.46 -1.15
C ALA A 72 10.39 1.68 -1.99
N ARG A 73 10.78 1.70 -3.27
CA ARG A 73 10.42 2.76 -4.22
C ARG A 73 8.89 2.81 -4.43
N MET A 74 8.22 1.67 -4.49
CA MET A 74 6.74 1.58 -4.57
C MET A 74 6.09 2.11 -3.28
N VAL A 75 6.60 1.71 -2.12
CA VAL A 75 6.13 2.22 -0.81
C VAL A 75 6.25 3.74 -0.74
N ALA A 76 7.36 4.30 -1.22
CA ALA A 76 7.57 5.75 -1.29
C ALA A 76 6.52 6.48 -2.15
N ASP A 77 6.06 5.88 -3.25
CA ASP A 77 4.97 6.45 -4.08
C ASP A 77 3.61 6.37 -3.39
N PHE A 78 3.36 5.31 -2.61
CA PHE A 78 2.13 5.17 -1.82
C PHE A 78 2.06 6.21 -0.69
N PHE A 79 3.16 6.43 0.05
CA PHE A 79 3.24 7.50 1.04
C PHE A 79 3.07 8.89 0.39
N LEU A 80 3.67 9.12 -0.78
CA LEU A 80 3.50 10.38 -1.51
C LEU A 80 2.04 10.61 -1.88
N SER A 81 1.37 9.60 -2.43
CA SER A 81 -0.05 9.69 -2.76
C SER A 81 -0.93 9.91 -1.53
N ASP A 82 -0.50 9.42 -0.37
CA ASP A 82 -1.22 9.53 0.89
C ASP A 82 -1.13 10.93 1.54
N GLY A 83 -0.20 11.77 1.08
CA GLY A 83 -0.03 13.15 1.54
C GLY A 83 1.20 13.39 2.42
N TRP A 84 2.13 12.43 2.49
CA TRP A 84 3.40 12.57 3.20
C TRP A 84 4.42 13.37 2.37
N ASP A 85 5.33 14.07 3.05
CA ASP A 85 6.56 14.53 2.42
C ASP A 85 7.55 13.35 2.39
N VAL A 86 7.97 12.92 1.20
CA VAL A 86 8.73 11.66 1.02
C VAL A 86 10.16 11.91 0.55
N ASP A 87 11.14 11.43 1.32
CA ASP A 87 12.54 11.32 0.93
C ASP A 87 12.86 9.85 0.59
N PHE A 88 12.87 9.50 -0.69
CA PHE A 88 13.29 8.17 -1.15
C PHE A 88 14.81 8.17 -1.40
N LEU A 89 15.55 7.34 -0.66
CA LEU A 89 17.02 7.39 -0.65
C LEU A 89 17.67 6.35 -1.57
N GLY A 90 16.88 5.45 -2.17
CA GLY A 90 17.40 4.37 -2.98
C GLY A 90 17.80 3.15 -2.14
N ALA A 91 18.74 2.38 -2.69
CA ALA A 91 19.19 1.12 -2.13
C ALA A 91 20.38 1.30 -1.19
N SER A 92 20.54 0.37 -0.25
CA SER A 92 21.76 0.18 0.53
C SER A 92 22.27 1.48 1.18
N THR A 93 21.37 2.28 1.76
CA THR A 93 21.79 3.51 2.43
C THR A 93 22.61 3.17 3.67
N PRO A 94 23.84 3.68 3.81
CA PRO A 94 24.64 3.44 5.01
C PRO A 94 23.93 3.96 6.26
N GLY A 95 23.95 3.16 7.32
CA GLY A 95 23.27 3.52 8.57
C GLY A 95 23.70 4.89 9.13
N PRO A 96 25.01 5.22 9.21
CA PRO A 96 25.47 6.51 9.72
C PRO A 96 24.92 7.71 8.95
N ASP A 97 24.86 7.62 7.62
CA ASP A 97 24.34 8.67 6.74
C ASP A 97 22.82 8.83 6.89
N LEU A 98 22.09 7.72 7.09
CA LEU A 98 20.66 7.75 7.38
C LEU A 98 20.37 8.47 8.71
N VAL A 99 21.14 8.17 9.76
CA VAL A 99 21.02 8.84 11.08
C VAL A 99 21.25 10.35 10.95
N GLU A 100 22.24 10.77 10.17
CA GLU A 100 22.51 12.19 9.92
C GLU A 100 21.38 12.87 9.13
N LEU A 101 20.83 12.20 8.11
CA LEU A 101 19.70 12.72 7.35
C LEU A 101 18.47 12.93 8.24
N VAL A 102 18.13 11.95 9.07
CA VAL A 102 17.00 12.00 10.02
C VAL A 102 17.15 13.20 10.95
N ARG A 103 18.35 13.39 11.52
CA ARG A 103 18.68 14.52 12.40
C ARG A 103 18.50 15.88 11.71
N ARG A 104 18.91 16.01 10.44
CA ARG A 104 18.84 17.29 9.71
C ARG A 104 17.45 17.64 9.21
N ARG A 105 16.65 16.63 8.84
CA ARG A 105 15.40 16.83 8.09
C ARG A 105 14.13 16.66 8.91
N ASN A 106 14.25 16.40 10.22
CA ASN A 106 13.13 16.11 11.12
C ASN A 106 12.21 15.05 10.50
N VAL A 107 12.76 13.87 10.28
CA VAL A 107 12.01 12.74 9.72
C VAL A 107 11.15 12.14 10.84
N ASP A 108 9.85 11.96 10.59
CA ASP A 108 8.91 11.40 11.56
C ASP A 108 8.85 9.87 11.48
N LEU A 109 9.07 9.31 10.29
CA LEU A 109 9.03 7.89 10.00
C LEU A 109 10.22 7.48 9.12
N VAL A 110 10.91 6.40 9.48
CA VAL A 110 11.90 5.73 8.62
C VAL A 110 11.33 4.37 8.23
N ALA A 111 11.08 4.18 6.94
CA ALA A 111 10.65 2.91 6.37
C ALA A 111 11.86 2.18 5.75
N ILE A 112 12.24 1.04 6.33
CA ILE A 112 13.41 0.26 5.92
C ILE A 112 12.96 -1.06 5.30
N SER A 113 13.31 -1.27 4.05
CA SER A 113 13.14 -2.55 3.35
C SER A 113 14.31 -3.48 3.62
N THR A 114 14.03 -4.75 3.89
CA THR A 114 15.03 -5.82 4.01
C THR A 114 14.54 -7.09 3.33
N THR A 115 15.41 -7.69 2.52
CA THR A 115 15.09 -8.84 1.66
C THR A 115 15.87 -10.09 2.06
N THR A 116 17.04 -9.93 2.68
CA THR A 116 17.92 -11.03 3.07
C THR A 116 18.34 -10.93 4.54
N ALA A 117 18.46 -12.08 5.19
CA ALA A 117 18.89 -12.16 6.60
C ALA A 117 20.33 -11.65 6.82
N ASP A 118 21.16 -11.63 5.77
CA ASP A 118 22.56 -11.18 5.84
C ASP A 118 22.70 -9.71 6.24
N CYS A 119 21.63 -8.92 6.10
CA CYS A 119 21.60 -7.51 6.47
C CYS A 119 21.14 -7.24 7.91
N LEU A 120 20.76 -8.28 8.67
CA LEU A 120 20.27 -8.14 10.04
C LEU A 120 21.21 -7.38 10.98
N PRO A 121 22.53 -7.64 11.04
CA PRO A 121 23.41 -6.90 11.95
C PRO A 121 23.47 -5.39 11.64
N ARG A 122 23.40 -5.03 10.35
CA ARG A 122 23.39 -3.63 9.90
C ARG A 122 22.04 -2.97 10.17
N LEU A 123 20.94 -3.73 10.04
CA LEU A 123 19.61 -3.29 10.41
C LEU A 123 19.53 -2.99 11.91
N GLU A 124 19.95 -3.93 12.76
CA GLU A 124 20.01 -3.79 14.22
C GLU A 124 20.81 -2.55 14.64
N TRP A 125 22.01 -2.39 14.08
CA TRP A 125 22.83 -1.22 14.35
C TRP A 125 22.13 0.08 13.95
N THR A 126 21.47 0.10 12.78
CA THR A 126 20.79 1.30 12.24
C THR A 126 19.59 1.68 13.10
N VAL A 127 18.73 0.72 13.43
CA VAL A 127 17.54 0.93 14.27
C VAL A 127 17.96 1.38 15.68
N GLY A 128 18.93 0.69 16.29
CA GLY A 128 19.48 1.07 17.58
C GLY A 128 20.05 2.49 17.57
N SER A 129 20.78 2.89 16.53
CA SER A 129 21.35 4.24 16.42
C SER A 129 20.27 5.32 16.27
N LEU A 130 19.23 5.08 15.46
CA LEU A 130 18.10 5.99 15.31
C LEU A 130 17.34 6.21 16.62
N ALA A 131 17.19 5.16 17.42
CA ALA A 131 16.52 5.23 18.73
C ALA A 131 17.26 6.12 19.76
N THR A 132 18.56 6.37 19.58
CA THR A 132 19.36 7.24 20.47
C THR A 132 19.24 8.73 20.15
N LEU A 133 18.57 9.11 19.05
CA LEU A 133 18.39 10.50 18.70
C LEU A 133 17.49 11.22 19.72
N ALA A 134 17.68 12.54 19.88
CA ALA A 134 16.87 13.34 20.81
C ALA A 134 15.37 13.31 20.46
N ASN A 135 15.06 13.28 19.16
CA ASN A 135 13.72 13.06 18.62
C ASN A 135 13.80 11.85 17.68
N PRO A 136 13.67 10.62 18.20
CA PRO A 136 13.80 9.43 17.38
C PRO A 136 12.58 9.30 16.44
N PRO A 137 12.79 8.97 15.15
CA PRO A 137 11.69 8.69 14.24
C PRO A 137 11.00 7.37 14.62
N LYS A 138 9.80 7.17 14.13
CA LYS A 138 9.18 5.85 14.09
C LYS A 138 9.86 4.97 13.07
N ILE A 139 10.01 3.68 13.38
CA ILE A 139 10.67 2.70 12.52
C ILE A 139 9.64 1.70 11.99
N LEU A 140 9.50 1.66 10.68
CA LEU A 140 8.66 0.71 9.96
C LEU A 140 9.53 -0.23 9.13
N LEU A 141 9.44 -1.53 9.39
CA LEU A 141 10.15 -2.54 8.60
C LEU A 141 9.25 -3.12 7.51
N GLY A 142 9.85 -3.45 6.36
CA GLY A 142 9.18 -4.14 5.26
C GLY A 142 10.16 -4.93 4.40
N GLY A 143 9.69 -5.39 3.24
CA GLY A 143 10.45 -6.26 2.34
C GLY A 143 10.19 -7.75 2.62
N ASN A 144 10.66 -8.61 1.71
CA ASN A 144 10.30 -10.03 1.72
C ASN A 144 10.73 -10.75 3.01
N ALA A 145 11.82 -10.32 3.63
CA ALA A 145 12.28 -10.92 4.87
C ALA A 145 11.50 -10.43 6.10
N ALA A 146 10.76 -9.33 6.01
CA ALA A 146 10.00 -8.80 7.15
C ALA A 146 8.91 -9.78 7.62
N ALA A 147 8.29 -10.55 6.71
CA ALA A 147 7.27 -11.53 7.05
C ALA A 147 7.82 -12.70 7.89
N SER A 148 9.07 -13.11 7.68
CA SER A 148 9.74 -14.13 8.49
C SER A 148 10.38 -13.56 9.76
N MET A 149 10.49 -12.23 9.85
CA MET A 149 11.08 -11.50 10.98
C MET A 149 10.05 -10.91 11.94
N VAL A 150 8.77 -11.28 11.87
CA VAL A 150 7.72 -10.67 12.71
C VAL A 150 8.06 -10.72 14.21
N ASN A 151 8.56 -11.86 14.69
CA ASN A 151 8.97 -11.99 16.09
C ASN A 151 10.28 -11.24 16.38
N LEU A 152 11.19 -11.14 15.41
CA LEU A 152 12.51 -10.52 15.55
C LEU A 152 12.45 -8.99 15.45
N ALA A 153 11.48 -8.43 14.72
CA ALA A 153 11.36 -6.99 14.53
C ALA A 153 11.16 -6.23 15.85
N VAL A 154 10.47 -6.86 16.81
CA VAL A 154 10.31 -6.32 18.17
C VAL A 154 11.66 -6.29 18.89
N ASP A 155 12.45 -7.36 18.78
CA ASP A 155 13.78 -7.46 19.40
C ASP A 155 14.77 -6.44 18.80
N ILE A 156 14.65 -6.15 17.51
CA ILE A 156 15.45 -5.15 16.79
C ILE A 156 15.06 -3.71 17.21
N GLY A 157 13.88 -3.52 17.81
CA GLY A 157 13.37 -2.21 18.22
C GLY A 157 12.60 -1.46 17.14
N ALA A 158 12.04 -2.17 16.14
CA ALA A 158 11.11 -1.56 15.19
C ALA A 158 9.75 -1.28 15.86
N ASP A 159 9.11 -0.17 15.48
CA ASP A 159 7.78 0.17 16.02
C ASP A 159 6.64 -0.55 15.28
N GLY A 160 6.86 -0.96 14.03
CA GLY A 160 5.87 -1.66 13.20
C GLY A 160 6.47 -2.41 12.01
N ILE A 161 5.64 -3.24 11.38
CA ILE A 161 5.97 -4.04 10.20
C ILE A 161 4.89 -3.85 9.15
N ALA A 162 5.30 -3.75 7.89
CA ALA A 162 4.42 -3.71 6.74
C ALA A 162 4.61 -4.95 5.86
N LEU A 163 3.53 -5.66 5.58
CA LEU A 163 3.54 -6.87 4.75
C LEU A 163 3.23 -6.59 3.28
N ASN A 164 2.74 -5.40 2.95
CA ASN A 164 2.44 -4.96 1.59
C ASN A 164 2.40 -3.42 1.50
N LEU A 165 2.18 -2.90 0.28
CA LEU A 165 2.18 -1.46 0.02
C LEU A 165 1.09 -0.68 0.78
N GLN A 166 -0.10 -1.25 0.93
CA GLN A 166 -1.22 -0.59 1.61
C GLN A 166 -1.01 -0.60 3.13
N ASP A 167 -0.55 -1.73 3.64
CA ASP A 167 -0.21 -1.94 5.04
C ASP A 167 0.89 -0.97 5.49
N ALA A 168 1.88 -0.71 4.63
CA ALA A 168 2.93 0.28 4.91
C ALA A 168 2.37 1.68 5.22
N VAL A 169 1.40 2.14 4.44
CA VAL A 169 0.79 3.46 4.67
C VAL A 169 -0.10 3.44 5.91
N LEU A 170 -0.88 2.38 6.09
CA LEU A 170 -1.77 2.23 7.24
C LEU A 170 -0.98 2.24 8.56
N GLU A 171 0.10 1.45 8.60
CA GLU A 171 0.95 1.33 9.76
C GLU A 171 1.77 2.60 9.98
N GLY A 172 2.32 3.19 8.92
CA GLY A 172 3.00 4.48 8.99
C GLY A 172 2.14 5.58 9.62
N ARG A 173 0.86 5.68 9.23
CA ARG A 173 -0.12 6.59 9.84
C ARG A 173 -0.34 6.28 11.31
N ARG A 174 -0.58 5.01 11.66
CA ARG A 174 -0.80 4.56 13.04
C ARG A 174 0.37 4.96 13.95
N LEU A 175 1.59 4.73 13.48
CA LEU A 175 2.83 4.94 14.24
C LEU A 175 3.07 6.41 14.61
N VAL A 176 2.78 7.33 13.70
CA VAL A 176 2.94 8.78 13.94
C VAL A 176 1.70 9.43 14.56
N GLY A 177 0.70 8.63 14.95
CA GLY A 177 -0.52 9.14 15.59
C GLY A 177 -1.47 9.86 14.64
N ILE A 178 -1.33 9.68 13.33
CA ILE A 178 -2.41 10.01 12.39
C ILE A 178 -3.49 8.97 12.65
N ALA A 179 -4.48 9.33 13.48
CA ALA A 179 -5.73 8.58 13.53
C ALA A 179 -6.20 8.45 12.08
N ASN A 180 -6.46 7.21 11.62
CA ASN A 180 -7.16 7.02 10.36
C ASN A 180 -8.37 7.95 10.44
N GLU A 181 -8.42 8.99 9.60
CA GLU A 181 -9.68 9.70 9.43
C GLU A 181 -10.68 8.59 9.13
N PRO A 182 -11.68 8.37 9.99
CA PRO A 182 -12.65 7.32 9.77
C PRO A 182 -13.18 7.58 8.36
N VAL A 183 -12.98 6.62 7.47
CA VAL A 183 -13.46 6.74 6.08
C VAL A 183 -14.89 7.19 6.20
N SER A 184 -15.20 8.37 5.66
CA SER A 184 -16.47 9.01 5.98
C SER A 184 -17.60 8.07 5.60
N LEU A 185 -18.74 8.12 6.30
CA LEU A 185 -19.91 7.34 5.88
C LEU A 185 -20.19 7.58 4.39
N SER A 186 -20.02 8.81 3.91
CA SER A 186 -20.19 9.16 2.50
C SER A 186 -19.24 8.39 1.55
N ASP A 187 -18.00 8.13 1.96
CA ASP A 187 -17.03 7.40 1.14
C ASP A 187 -17.32 5.90 1.12
N HIS A 188 -17.75 5.34 2.26
CA HIS A 188 -18.24 3.96 2.31
C HIS A 188 -19.46 3.76 1.41
N LEU A 189 -20.44 4.67 1.48
CA LEU A 189 -21.64 4.62 0.66
C LEU A 189 -21.33 4.75 -0.84
N LYS A 190 -20.40 5.63 -1.23
CA LYS A 190 -19.92 5.73 -2.64
C LYS A 190 -19.18 4.47 -3.09
N SER A 191 -18.43 3.83 -2.20
CA SER A 191 -17.73 2.59 -2.52
C SER A 191 -18.70 1.44 -2.76
N LEU A 192 -19.66 1.24 -1.84
CA LEU A 192 -20.72 0.25 -1.96
C LEU A 192 -21.57 0.49 -3.22
N GLY A 193 -21.99 1.74 -3.45
CA GLY A 193 -22.80 2.12 -4.61
C GLY A 193 -22.11 1.81 -5.95
N ARG A 194 -20.81 2.10 -6.07
CA ARG A 194 -20.03 1.75 -7.26
C ARG A 194 -19.96 0.24 -7.46
N LYS A 195 -19.79 -0.54 -6.40
CA LYS A 195 -19.67 -2.00 -6.50
C LYS A 195 -21.00 -2.66 -6.90
N VAL A 196 -22.11 -2.19 -6.33
CA VAL A 196 -23.47 -2.58 -6.77
C VAL A 196 -23.68 -2.25 -8.25
N GLN A 197 -23.29 -1.05 -8.68
CA GLN A 197 -23.40 -0.62 -10.07
C GLN A 197 -22.54 -1.47 -11.02
N GLU A 198 -21.31 -1.79 -10.63
CA GLU A 198 -20.37 -2.62 -11.39
C GLU A 198 -20.97 -4.01 -11.63
N ILE A 199 -21.31 -4.73 -10.55
CA ILE A 199 -21.87 -6.09 -10.64
C ILE A 199 -23.18 -6.11 -11.43
N ARG A 200 -24.06 -5.12 -11.21
CA ARG A 200 -25.30 -5.00 -11.98
C ARG A 200 -25.03 -4.86 -13.49
N ARG A 201 -24.03 -4.07 -13.87
CA ARG A 201 -23.69 -3.86 -15.28
C ARG A 201 -23.06 -5.09 -15.90
N ASP A 202 -22.30 -5.87 -15.15
CA ASP A 202 -21.74 -7.15 -15.59
C ASP A 202 -22.84 -8.19 -15.85
N LEU A 203 -23.94 -8.14 -15.09
CA LEU A 203 -25.16 -8.92 -15.37
C LEU A 203 -25.98 -8.38 -16.56
N GLY A 204 -25.57 -7.27 -17.17
CA GLY A 204 -26.31 -6.61 -18.26
C GLY A 204 -27.63 -5.96 -17.82
N TRP A 205 -27.83 -5.77 -16.51
CA TRP A 205 -29.08 -5.26 -15.96
C TRP A 205 -29.12 -3.74 -15.93
N ASN A 206 -30.31 -3.17 -16.14
CA ASN A 206 -30.61 -1.77 -15.84
C ASN A 206 -31.04 -1.60 -14.35
N GLN A 207 -31.13 -0.36 -13.87
CA GLN A 207 -31.49 -0.09 -12.47
C GLN A 207 -32.90 -0.59 -12.08
N GLN A 208 -33.86 -0.63 -13.01
CA GLN A 208 -35.20 -1.15 -12.75
C GLN A 208 -35.16 -2.66 -12.52
N GLN A 209 -34.38 -3.40 -13.33
CA GLN A 209 -34.25 -4.85 -13.17
C GLN A 209 -33.63 -5.22 -11.83
N LEU A 210 -32.60 -4.50 -11.36
CA LEU A 210 -32.06 -4.71 -10.02
C LEU A 210 -33.09 -4.38 -8.93
N ALA A 211 -33.87 -3.32 -9.11
CA ALA A 211 -34.92 -2.93 -8.18
C ALA A 211 -35.98 -4.03 -8.05
N ASP A 212 -36.45 -4.56 -9.19
CA ASP A 212 -37.43 -5.64 -9.25
C ASP A 212 -36.90 -6.93 -8.61
N SER A 213 -35.66 -7.31 -8.92
CA SER A 213 -35.02 -8.52 -8.36
C SER A 213 -34.73 -8.42 -6.86
N ALA A 214 -34.43 -7.22 -6.35
CA ALA A 214 -34.16 -6.99 -4.93
C ALA A 214 -35.42 -6.67 -4.11
N ASP A 215 -36.59 -6.56 -4.75
CA ASP A 215 -37.82 -6.07 -4.13
C ASP A 215 -37.57 -4.71 -3.42
N LEU A 216 -37.07 -3.74 -4.21
CA LEU A 216 -36.72 -2.37 -3.81
C LEU A 216 -37.20 -1.36 -4.87
N ASP A 217 -37.29 -0.08 -4.50
CA ASP A 217 -37.68 0.98 -5.43
C ASP A 217 -36.52 1.40 -6.35
N ARG A 218 -36.80 1.65 -7.64
CA ARG A 218 -35.77 2.07 -8.63
C ARG A 218 -35.04 3.35 -8.21
N THR A 219 -35.74 4.31 -7.63
CA THR A 219 -35.16 5.58 -7.15
C THR A 219 -34.24 5.32 -5.96
N TYR A 220 -34.61 4.37 -5.10
CA TYR A 220 -33.75 3.90 -4.01
C TYR A 220 -32.46 3.28 -4.57
N ILE A 221 -32.55 2.37 -5.55
CA ILE A 221 -31.36 1.80 -6.24
C ILE A 221 -30.48 2.90 -6.83
N SER A 222 -31.08 3.86 -7.53
CA SER A 222 -30.33 4.98 -8.10
C SER A 222 -29.58 5.77 -7.02
N ALA A 223 -30.23 6.08 -5.90
CA ALA A 223 -29.60 6.83 -4.82
C ALA A 223 -28.52 6.01 -4.08
N VAL A 224 -28.67 4.69 -3.99
CA VAL A 224 -27.63 3.76 -3.50
C VAL A 224 -26.39 3.79 -4.40
N GLU A 225 -26.55 3.64 -5.72
CA GLU A 225 -25.42 3.62 -6.66
C GLU A 225 -24.61 4.92 -6.66
N HIS A 226 -25.26 6.05 -6.41
CA HIS A 226 -24.60 7.35 -6.28
C HIS A 226 -24.04 7.62 -4.86
N GLY A 227 -24.15 6.67 -3.93
CA GLY A 227 -23.68 6.81 -2.56
C GLY A 227 -24.44 7.83 -1.72
N LYS A 228 -25.70 8.10 -2.07
CA LYS A 228 -26.56 9.11 -1.41
C LYS A 228 -27.53 8.52 -0.38
N GLN A 229 -27.58 7.19 -0.25
CA GLN A 229 -28.46 6.51 0.70
C GLN A 229 -27.69 5.80 1.79
N ASN A 230 -28.15 5.95 3.03
CA ASN A 230 -27.68 5.14 4.16
C ASN A 230 -28.56 3.89 4.27
N LEU A 231 -28.03 2.73 3.87
CA LEU A 231 -28.79 1.49 3.76
C LEU A 231 -28.91 0.79 5.11
N THR A 232 -30.06 0.16 5.35
CA THR A 232 -30.17 -0.85 6.40
C THR A 232 -29.46 -2.13 5.98
N LEU A 233 -28.99 -2.94 6.95
CA LEU A 233 -28.37 -4.23 6.67
C LEU A 233 -29.28 -5.14 5.82
N GLY A 234 -30.60 -5.12 6.08
CA GLY A 234 -31.57 -5.89 5.30
C GLY A 234 -31.63 -5.46 3.83
N ALA A 235 -31.48 -4.17 3.53
CA ALA A 235 -31.40 -3.71 2.15
C ALA A 235 -30.10 -4.15 1.47
N VAL A 236 -28.98 -4.19 2.19
CA VAL A 236 -27.70 -4.71 1.65
C VAL A 236 -27.79 -6.21 1.35
N VAL A 237 -28.44 -6.99 2.22
CA VAL A 237 -28.67 -8.42 2.00
C VAL A 237 -29.55 -8.65 0.76
N LYS A 238 -30.67 -7.92 0.63
CA LYS A 238 -31.53 -7.98 -0.57
C LYS A 238 -30.76 -7.70 -1.86
N LEU A 239 -29.85 -6.72 -1.83
CA LEU A 239 -28.98 -6.41 -2.98
C LEU A 239 -27.98 -7.53 -3.26
N ALA A 240 -27.37 -8.12 -2.24
CA ALA A 240 -26.44 -9.24 -2.37
C ALA A 240 -27.13 -10.45 -3.03
N ASP A 241 -28.30 -10.82 -2.51
CA ASP A 241 -29.11 -11.93 -3.02
C ASP A 241 -29.54 -11.69 -4.46
N ALA A 242 -30.02 -10.49 -4.79
CA ALA A 242 -30.45 -10.13 -6.14
C ALA A 242 -29.29 -10.14 -7.16
N LEU A 243 -28.09 -9.76 -6.73
CA LEU A 243 -26.89 -9.75 -7.56
C LEU A 243 -26.19 -11.12 -7.61
N GLY A 244 -26.63 -12.10 -6.82
CA GLY A 244 -26.03 -13.43 -6.76
C GLY A 244 -24.61 -13.45 -6.17
N VAL A 245 -24.32 -12.54 -5.23
CA VAL A 245 -23.01 -12.39 -4.60
C VAL A 245 -23.12 -12.52 -3.07
N GLU A 246 -22.03 -12.93 -2.43
CA GLU A 246 -21.95 -12.95 -0.97
C GLU A 246 -21.99 -11.52 -0.41
N LEU A 247 -22.61 -11.32 0.76
CA LEU A 247 -22.69 -10.00 1.41
C LEU A 247 -21.30 -9.38 1.62
N VAL A 248 -20.31 -10.20 1.98
CA VAL A 248 -18.93 -9.75 2.17
C VAL A 248 -18.31 -9.22 0.87
N GLN A 249 -18.72 -9.72 -0.30
CA GLN A 249 -18.22 -9.24 -1.58
C GLN A 249 -18.75 -7.85 -1.92
N LEU A 250 -19.97 -7.49 -1.50
CA LEU A 250 -20.47 -6.12 -1.63
C LEU A 250 -19.75 -5.13 -0.70
N LEU A 251 -19.33 -5.59 0.47
CA LEU A 251 -18.71 -4.77 1.50
C LEU A 251 -17.17 -4.75 1.44
N SER A 252 -16.54 -5.70 0.75
CA SER A 252 -15.09 -5.70 0.58
C SER A 252 -14.64 -4.53 -0.30
N LYS A 253 -13.54 -3.88 0.09
CA LYS A 253 -12.78 -3.04 -0.84
C LYS A 253 -12.51 -3.91 -2.07
N SER A 254 -12.77 -3.39 -3.28
CA SER A 254 -12.67 -4.17 -4.52
C SER A 254 -11.40 -5.01 -4.53
N ASP A 255 -11.56 -6.33 -4.35
CA ASP A 255 -10.52 -7.32 -4.59
C ASP A 255 -10.30 -7.29 -6.10
N ARG A 256 -9.34 -6.48 -6.55
CA ARG A 256 -8.87 -6.60 -7.91
C ARG A 256 -7.88 -7.74 -7.94
N ARG A 257 -8.34 -8.84 -8.55
CA ARG A 257 -7.54 -9.95 -9.06
C ARG A 257 -6.37 -9.45 -9.90
#